data_AF-A0A6C1QEL7-F1
#
_entry.id   AF-A0A6C1QEL7-F1
#
_cell.length_a   1.000
_cell.length_b   1.000
_cell.length_c   1.000
_cell.angle_alpha   90.00
_cell.angle_beta   90.00
_cell.angle_gamma   90.00
#
_symmetry.space_group_name_H-M   'P 1'
#
loop_
_entity.id
_entity.type
_entity.pdbx_description
1 polymer ?
#
loop_
_entity_poly.entity_id
_entity_poly.type
_entity_poly.pdbx_seq_one_letter_code
_entity_poly.pdbx_strand_id
1 'polypeptide(L)'
;MTMVLFGFFLTDTFVLLIHIPNSSKTEKSDIINPNQPIMKKITFLFMFMFVITNLNAQDPDITLRFTANHTCSYAQLDSIFIENLSQGGSTVLYYPDTILSLIHTGIDVINDSHNSFHVSQNYPNPFAGKTNINIVVPERDNFNISIYDITGLKLVTQEIILDQGKHHFTFFACDKQSYILVVNARNHSERQIMIQTVKGSGSMPVITYQGASFNNQTMDGSVTKDFDYAPGNELRFTGYAKGDFDIITDTPESDQDYIFEIAAEVPGQPSEISGETTVTPNETGLIYEVEE
;
A
#
# COMPACT_ATOMS: atom_id res chain seq x y z
N MET A 1 47.82 -19.63 31.80
CA MET A 1 46.77 -20.26 32.62
C MET A 1 45.48 -20.10 31.82
N THR A 2 45.01 -21.20 31.20
CA THR A 2 43.60 -21.62 30.91
C THR A 2 42.56 -20.52 30.57
N MET A 3 41.66 -20.59 29.57
CA MET A 3 41.00 -21.64 28.75
C MET A 3 40.10 -20.86 27.71
N VAL A 4 40.00 -21.20 26.40
CA VAL A 4 38.93 -22.02 25.72
C VAL A 4 37.57 -21.27 25.58
N LEU A 5 36.74 -21.30 24.52
CA LEU A 5 36.64 -21.92 23.17
C LEU A 5 35.46 -21.22 22.43
N PHE A 6 35.56 -21.11 21.10
CA PHE A 6 34.61 -21.46 20.00
C PHE A 6 33.09 -21.17 20.11
N GLY A 7 32.32 -20.97 19.03
CA GLY A 7 32.49 -21.15 17.57
C GLY A 7 31.22 -20.59 16.88
N PHE A 8 31.14 -20.40 15.57
CA PHE A 8 30.95 -21.49 14.61
C PHE A 8 31.32 -21.06 13.17
N PHE A 9 32.01 -21.97 12.48
CA PHE A 9 32.17 -22.11 11.02
C PHE A 9 30.80 -22.46 10.37
N LEU A 10 30.53 -22.33 9.07
CA LEU A 10 31.22 -22.93 7.93
C LEU A 10 30.88 -22.23 6.60
N THR A 11 31.92 -22.06 5.79
CA THR A 11 31.91 -22.00 4.34
C THR A 11 31.61 -23.38 3.76
N ASP A 12 30.66 -23.51 2.83
CA ASP A 12 30.52 -24.73 2.03
C ASP A 12 30.95 -24.50 0.57
N THR A 13 31.92 -25.30 0.18
CA THR A 13 32.64 -25.28 -1.09
C THR A 13 32.06 -26.41 -1.94
N PHE A 14 31.32 -26.11 -3.00
CA PHE A 14 30.89 -27.13 -3.96
C PHE A 14 32.03 -27.41 -4.96
N VAL A 15 32.85 -28.40 -4.64
CA VAL A 15 33.79 -29.02 -5.60
C VAL A 15 33.00 -30.03 -6.43
N LEU A 16 32.73 -29.70 -7.70
CA LEU A 16 32.18 -30.63 -8.67
C LEU A 16 33.30 -31.57 -9.15
N LEU A 17 33.42 -32.74 -8.52
CA LEU A 17 34.36 -33.79 -8.92
C LEU A 17 33.68 -34.71 -9.95
N ILE A 18 33.96 -34.52 -11.25
CA ILE A 18 33.46 -35.41 -12.30
C ILE A 18 34.45 -36.57 -12.48
N HIS A 19 34.03 -37.76 -12.07
CA HIS A 19 34.70 -39.03 -12.33
C HIS A 19 34.48 -39.43 -13.80
N ILE A 20 35.55 -39.48 -14.60
CA ILE A 20 35.51 -39.97 -15.99
C ILE A 20 36.05 -41.41 -16.00
N PRO A 21 35.29 -42.42 -16.45
CA PRO A 21 35.81 -43.75 -16.65
C PRO A 21 36.69 -43.79 -17.90
N ASN A 22 37.82 -44.49 -17.74
CA ASN A 22 38.83 -44.72 -18.76
C ASN A 22 38.24 -45.54 -19.92
N SER A 23 38.33 -45.04 -21.15
CA SER A 23 38.15 -45.87 -22.35
C SER A 23 39.13 -45.41 -23.43
N SER A 24 40.16 -46.23 -23.60
CA SER A 24 41.11 -46.18 -24.70
C SER A 24 40.39 -46.39 -26.04
N LYS A 25 40.57 -45.45 -26.97
CA LYS A 25 40.85 -45.78 -28.39
C LYS A 25 41.32 -44.53 -29.14
N THR A 26 42.55 -44.65 -29.60
CA THR A 26 43.21 -43.92 -30.69
C THR A 26 42.29 -43.69 -31.89
N GLU A 27 42.26 -42.47 -32.46
CA GLU A 27 42.70 -42.21 -33.84
C GLU A 27 42.66 -40.71 -34.20
N LYS A 28 43.71 -40.30 -34.92
CA LYS A 28 43.86 -39.15 -35.84
C LYS A 28 43.91 -37.71 -35.29
N SER A 29 45.12 -37.18 -35.47
CA SER A 29 45.54 -35.79 -35.44
C SER A 29 44.88 -34.96 -36.55
N ASP A 30 43.93 -34.12 -36.17
CA ASP A 30 43.63 -32.89 -36.90
C ASP A 30 44.23 -31.72 -36.12
N ILE A 31 45.13 -31.01 -36.78
CA ILE A 31 45.86 -29.87 -36.26
C ILE A 31 44.86 -28.71 -36.16
N ILE A 32 44.31 -28.48 -34.97
CA ILE A 32 43.46 -27.32 -34.69
C ILE A 32 44.36 -26.15 -34.29
N ASN A 33 44.37 -25.14 -35.15
CA ASN A 33 45.01 -23.83 -35.05
C ASN A 33 44.82 -23.17 -33.65
N PRO A 34 45.90 -22.75 -32.95
CA PRO A 34 45.82 -22.31 -31.55
C PRO A 34 45.26 -20.90 -31.31
N ASN A 35 44.80 -20.18 -32.33
CA ASN A 35 44.38 -18.77 -32.20
C ASN A 35 42.89 -18.51 -32.47
N GLN A 36 42.00 -19.16 -31.72
CA GLN A 36 40.61 -18.72 -31.59
C GLN A 36 40.43 -18.04 -30.22
N PRO A 37 40.13 -16.72 -30.14
CA PRO A 37 40.09 -16.01 -28.88
C PRO A 37 38.81 -16.37 -28.10
N ILE A 38 38.92 -17.34 -27.19
CA ILE A 38 37.87 -17.77 -26.25
C ILE A 38 37.38 -16.62 -25.34
N MET A 39 38.16 -15.54 -25.23
CA MET A 39 37.88 -14.39 -24.34
C MET A 39 36.79 -13.42 -24.83
N LYS A 40 36.31 -13.49 -26.09
CA LYS A 40 35.25 -12.56 -26.56
C LYS A 40 33.85 -12.94 -26.08
N LYS A 41 33.55 -14.22 -25.85
CA LYS A 41 32.22 -14.67 -25.41
C LYS A 41 31.98 -14.50 -23.90
N ILE A 42 33.03 -14.57 -23.09
CA ILE A 42 32.95 -14.37 -21.63
C ILE A 42 32.78 -12.88 -21.28
N THR A 43 33.38 -11.97 -22.06
CA THR A 43 33.21 -10.52 -21.84
C THR A 43 31.76 -10.08 -22.08
N PHE A 44 31.05 -10.71 -23.02
CA PHE A 44 29.64 -10.45 -23.27
C PHE A 44 28.72 -10.95 -22.13
N LEU A 45 29.10 -12.05 -21.47
CA LEU A 45 28.36 -12.62 -20.34
C LEU A 45 28.50 -11.75 -19.08
N PHE A 46 29.67 -11.13 -18.86
CA PHE A 46 29.87 -10.19 -17.75
C PHE A 46 29.24 -8.80 -18.01
N MET A 47 29.16 -8.37 -19.28
CA MET A 47 28.50 -7.11 -19.65
C MET A 47 26.97 -7.19 -19.46
N PHE A 48 26.38 -8.39 -19.53
CA PHE A 48 24.95 -8.61 -19.27
C PHE A 48 24.61 -8.65 -17.77
N MET A 49 25.58 -8.97 -16.92
CA MET A 49 25.38 -9.11 -15.46
C MET A 49 25.37 -7.76 -14.71
N PHE A 50 25.81 -6.67 -15.33
CA PHE A 50 25.91 -5.35 -14.68
C PHE A 50 24.67 -4.45 -14.86
N VAL A 51 23.60 -4.92 -15.51
CA VAL A 51 22.42 -4.09 -15.86
C VAL A 51 21.24 -4.26 -14.88
N ILE A 52 21.31 -5.15 -13.87
CA ILE A 52 20.14 -5.51 -13.04
C ILE A 52 20.18 -4.94 -11.60
N THR A 53 20.95 -3.88 -11.34
CA THR A 53 20.92 -3.25 -10.01
C THR A 53 20.51 -1.80 -10.15
N ASN A 54 19.19 -1.57 -10.20
CA ASN A 54 18.46 -0.40 -9.70
C ASN A 54 16.98 -0.52 -10.12
N LEU A 55 16.35 -1.63 -9.77
CA LEU A 55 14.89 -1.67 -9.63
C LEU A 55 14.62 -1.48 -8.15
N ASN A 56 14.62 -0.22 -7.69
CA ASN A 56 13.88 0.06 -6.48
C ASN A 56 12.42 -0.19 -6.85
N ALA A 57 11.81 -1.21 -6.26
CA ALA A 57 10.36 -1.29 -6.24
C ALA A 57 9.90 -0.02 -5.52
N GLN A 58 9.33 0.92 -6.27
CA GLN A 58 8.58 2.01 -5.65
C GLN A 58 7.33 1.36 -5.08
N ASP A 59 7.08 1.58 -3.79
CA ASP A 59 5.82 1.14 -3.20
C ASP A 59 4.67 1.67 -4.08
N PRO A 60 3.71 0.82 -4.48
CA PRO A 60 2.65 1.23 -5.39
C PRO A 60 1.67 2.22 -4.74
N ASP A 61 1.76 2.42 -3.44
CA ASP A 61 0.80 3.20 -2.67
C ASP A 61 1.47 4.51 -2.20
N ILE A 62 0.94 5.65 -2.64
CA ILE A 62 1.35 6.97 -2.16
C ILE A 62 0.39 7.39 -1.04
N THR A 63 0.92 7.64 0.15
CA THR A 63 0.15 8.08 1.32
C THR A 63 0.31 9.58 1.53
N LEU A 64 -0.78 10.33 1.38
CA LEU A 64 -0.82 11.77 1.69
C LEU A 64 -1.46 12.00 3.05
N ARG A 65 -0.82 12.81 3.90
CA ARG A 65 -1.34 13.13 5.24
C ARG A 65 -1.65 14.61 5.34
N PHE A 66 -2.80 14.95 5.91
CA PHE A 66 -3.28 16.31 6.00
C PHE A 66 -3.41 16.74 7.46
N THR A 67 -2.91 17.93 7.75
CA THR A 67 -3.07 18.58 9.06
C THR A 67 -3.40 20.05 8.85
N ALA A 68 -3.80 20.74 9.92
CA ALA A 68 -4.05 22.17 9.85
C ALA A 68 -3.48 22.90 11.05
N ASN A 69 -3.07 24.14 10.81
CA ASN A 69 -2.68 25.12 11.82
C ASN A 69 -3.64 26.31 11.75
N HIS A 70 -3.87 26.93 12.90
CA HIS A 70 -4.58 28.21 13.04
C HIS A 70 -3.82 29.07 14.05
N THR A 71 -3.25 30.19 13.59
CA THR A 71 -2.47 31.13 14.43
C THR A 71 -1.40 30.43 15.29
N CYS A 72 -0.61 29.54 14.69
CA CYS A 72 0.47 28.77 15.35
C CYS A 72 0.03 27.69 16.37
N SER A 73 -1.22 27.24 16.33
CA SER A 73 -1.70 26.07 17.07
C SER A 73 -2.36 25.08 16.13
N TYR A 74 -2.34 23.79 16.48
CA TYR A 74 -3.08 22.75 15.77
C TYR A 74 -4.56 23.12 15.63
N ALA A 75 -5.06 23.02 14.40
CA ALA A 75 -6.46 23.15 14.06
C ALA A 75 -7.00 21.78 13.63
N GLN A 76 -8.18 21.44 14.14
CA GLN A 76 -8.91 20.27 13.69
C GLN A 76 -9.59 20.61 12.36
N LEU A 77 -9.29 19.82 11.32
CA LEU A 77 -9.98 19.89 10.04
C LEU A 77 -11.41 19.37 10.19
N ASP A 78 -12.35 20.00 9.48
CA ASP A 78 -13.74 19.53 9.33
C ASP A 78 -13.83 18.57 8.13
N SER A 79 -13.27 18.98 6.99
CA SER A 79 -13.17 18.17 5.77
C SER A 79 -12.01 18.62 4.89
N ILE A 80 -11.60 17.75 3.98
CA ILE A 80 -10.60 18.03 2.95
C ILE A 80 -11.23 17.66 1.62
N PHE A 81 -11.38 18.64 0.72
CA PHE A 81 -11.84 18.41 -0.64
C PHE A 81 -10.64 18.27 -1.57
N ILE A 82 -10.55 17.15 -2.28
CA ILE A 82 -9.46 16.81 -3.17
C ILE A 82 -10.00 16.72 -4.59
N GLU A 83 -9.34 17.37 -5.52
CA GLU A 83 -9.69 17.40 -6.93
C GLU A 83 -8.48 17.00 -7.78
N ASN A 84 -8.70 16.14 -8.78
CA ASN A 84 -7.69 15.85 -9.78
C ASN A 84 -7.88 16.81 -10.95
N LEU A 85 -6.98 17.79 -11.08
CA LEU A 85 -7.04 18.82 -12.12
C LEU A 85 -6.65 18.27 -13.49
N SER A 86 -5.92 17.16 -13.55
CA SER A 86 -5.43 16.56 -14.79
C SER A 86 -6.44 15.66 -15.48
N GLN A 87 -7.09 14.77 -14.72
CA GLN A 87 -8.03 13.77 -15.26
C GLN A 87 -9.49 14.07 -14.93
N GLY A 88 -9.74 15.05 -14.07
CA GLY A 88 -11.05 15.25 -13.44
C GLY A 88 -11.29 14.24 -12.32
N GLY A 89 -12.40 14.38 -11.63
CA GLY A 89 -12.70 13.59 -10.45
C GLY A 89 -12.39 14.32 -9.15
N SER A 90 -13.13 13.98 -8.10
CA SER A 90 -12.95 14.59 -6.78
C SER A 90 -13.30 13.61 -5.67
N THR A 91 -12.70 13.80 -4.51
CA THR A 91 -12.98 13.07 -3.26
C THR A 91 -13.01 14.04 -2.10
N VAL A 92 -13.79 13.73 -1.07
CA VAL A 92 -13.86 14.48 0.17
C VAL A 92 -13.50 13.55 1.33
N LEU A 93 -12.45 13.88 2.08
CA LEU A 93 -12.18 13.28 3.38
C LEU A 93 -12.91 14.09 4.46
N TYR A 94 -13.59 13.40 5.38
CA TYR A 94 -14.25 14.04 6.52
C TYR A 94 -13.53 13.65 7.80
N TYR A 95 -13.43 14.57 8.76
CA TYR A 95 -12.86 14.26 10.07
C TYR A 95 -13.54 13.03 10.70
N PRO A 96 -12.80 12.07 11.29
CA PRO A 96 -11.37 12.12 11.67
C PRO A 96 -10.37 11.69 10.58
N ASP A 97 -10.83 11.42 9.37
CA ASP A 97 -9.96 10.91 8.31
C ASP A 97 -9.12 12.04 7.71
N THR A 98 -7.80 11.88 7.82
CA THR A 98 -6.80 12.87 7.41
C THR A 98 -5.73 12.28 6.51
N ILE A 99 -5.95 11.05 6.03
CA ILE A 99 -4.99 10.30 5.22
C ILE A 99 -5.67 9.89 3.92
N LEU A 100 -5.07 10.23 2.78
CA LEU A 100 -5.46 9.75 1.46
C LEU A 100 -4.43 8.71 0.99
N SER A 101 -4.87 7.51 0.66
CA SER A 101 -4.03 6.48 0.04
C SER A 101 -4.31 6.44 -1.46
N LEU A 102 -3.32 6.85 -2.25
CA LEU A 102 -3.35 6.80 -3.70
C LEU A 102 -2.73 5.48 -4.15
N ILE A 103 -3.56 4.55 -4.64
CA ILE A 103 -3.09 3.24 -5.11
C ILE A 103 -2.74 3.37 -6.59
N HIS A 104 -1.44 3.30 -6.91
CA HIS A 104 -0.96 3.21 -8.28
C HIS A 104 -0.92 1.75 -8.72
N THR A 105 -2.07 1.21 -9.14
CA THR A 105 -2.08 -0.07 -9.86
C THR A 105 -2.99 -0.01 -11.07
N GLY A 106 -2.45 -0.32 -12.26
CA GLY A 106 -3.23 -0.73 -13.45
C GLY A 106 -3.85 -2.12 -13.31
N ILE A 107 -4.04 -2.57 -12.07
CA ILE A 107 -4.88 -3.70 -11.71
C ILE A 107 -6.15 -3.01 -11.22
N ASP A 108 -7.29 -3.32 -11.82
CA ASP A 108 -8.57 -3.03 -11.18
C ASP A 108 -8.49 -3.64 -9.77
N VAL A 109 -8.20 -2.81 -8.77
CA VAL A 109 -8.82 -3.01 -7.48
C VAL A 109 -10.28 -3.00 -7.86
N ILE A 110 -10.90 -4.18 -7.89
CA ILE A 110 -12.35 -4.28 -8.07
C ILE A 110 -12.88 -3.41 -6.95
N ASN A 111 -13.27 -2.18 -7.33
CA ASN A 111 -13.67 -1.15 -6.41
C ASN A 111 -14.69 -1.79 -5.48
N ASP A 112 -14.55 -1.54 -4.18
CA ASP A 112 -15.50 -1.91 -3.13
C ASP A 112 -16.81 -1.16 -3.42
N SER A 113 -17.49 -1.58 -4.48
CA SER A 113 -18.89 -1.41 -4.69
C SER A 113 -19.48 -2.18 -3.51
N HIS A 114 -19.75 -1.44 -2.43
CA HIS A 114 -20.37 -1.91 -1.20
C HIS A 114 -21.75 -2.59 -1.42
N ASN A 115 -22.16 -2.77 -2.67
CA ASN A 115 -23.38 -3.41 -3.13
C ASN A 115 -23.17 -4.66 -3.99
N SER A 116 -21.95 -5.08 -4.28
CA SER A 116 -21.69 -6.33 -5.02
C SER A 116 -21.01 -7.35 -4.12
N PHE A 117 -21.39 -8.62 -4.29
CA PHE A 117 -20.69 -9.72 -3.65
C PHE A 117 -19.24 -9.78 -4.13
N HIS A 118 -18.30 -9.82 -3.19
CA HIS A 118 -16.89 -10.00 -3.50
C HIS A 118 -16.14 -10.64 -2.33
N VAL A 119 -15.06 -11.36 -2.62
CA VAL A 119 -14.15 -11.96 -1.65
C VAL A 119 -12.79 -11.28 -1.78
N SER A 120 -12.40 -10.52 -0.76
CA SER A 120 -11.16 -9.74 -0.77
C SER A 120 -9.92 -10.62 -0.82
N GLN A 121 -8.78 -10.03 -1.20
CA GLN A 121 -7.49 -10.72 -1.11
C GLN A 121 -7.27 -11.24 0.33
N ASN A 122 -7.00 -12.54 0.49
CA ASN A 122 -6.73 -13.10 1.80
C ASN A 122 -5.44 -12.47 2.33
N TYR A 123 -5.42 -12.09 3.61
CA TYR A 123 -4.26 -11.45 4.22
C TYR A 123 -3.82 -12.19 5.50
N PRO A 124 -2.54 -12.58 5.61
CA PRO A 124 -1.50 -12.42 4.59
C PRO A 124 -1.68 -13.37 3.38
N ASN A 125 -1.16 -13.00 2.19
CA ASN A 125 -0.91 -13.92 1.08
C ASN A 125 0.38 -13.49 0.37
N PRO A 126 1.46 -14.31 0.37
CA PRO A 126 1.57 -15.63 0.97
C PRO A 126 1.46 -15.63 2.52
N PHE A 127 1.03 -16.75 3.12
CA PHE A 127 0.83 -16.87 4.57
C PHE A 127 1.63 -18.01 5.21
N ALA A 128 1.65 -18.06 6.54
CA ALA A 128 2.27 -19.13 7.33
C ALA A 128 1.26 -19.70 8.34
N GLY A 129 0.70 -20.89 8.03
CA GLY A 129 -0.21 -21.62 8.91
C GLY A 129 -1.63 -21.05 9.04
N LYS A 130 -1.82 -19.73 8.91
CA LYS A 130 -3.15 -19.10 8.93
C LYS A 130 -3.24 -17.88 8.01
N THR A 131 -4.44 -17.60 7.50
CA THR A 131 -4.77 -16.37 6.76
C THR A 131 -6.19 -15.92 7.11
N ASN A 132 -6.44 -14.62 6.99
CA ASN A 132 -7.78 -14.06 7.10
C ASN A 132 -8.41 -13.89 5.72
N ILE A 133 -9.72 -14.05 5.64
CA ILE A 133 -10.55 -13.95 4.44
C ILE A 133 -11.72 -13.03 4.79
N ASN A 134 -11.94 -12.02 3.96
CA ASN A 134 -13.05 -11.09 4.10
C ASN A 134 -14.04 -11.31 2.95
N ILE A 135 -15.32 -11.42 3.29
CA ILE A 135 -16.41 -11.63 2.34
C ILE A 135 -17.39 -10.47 2.49
N VAL A 136 -17.64 -9.75 1.40
CA VAL A 136 -18.66 -8.70 1.33
C VAL A 136 -19.94 -9.30 0.80
N VAL A 137 -21.02 -9.18 1.57
CA VAL A 137 -22.32 -9.78 1.25
C VAL A 137 -23.32 -8.65 0.98
N PRO A 138 -23.88 -8.55 -0.24
CA PRO A 138 -24.77 -7.45 -0.62
C PRO A 138 -26.20 -7.65 -0.12
N GLU A 139 -26.64 -8.90 0.01
CA GLU A 139 -27.94 -9.29 0.52
C GLU A 139 -27.83 -10.61 1.29
N ARG A 140 -28.74 -10.83 2.24
CA ARG A 140 -28.76 -12.05 3.04
C ARG A 140 -28.95 -13.28 2.15
N ASP A 141 -27.99 -14.21 2.17
CA ASP A 141 -28.05 -15.47 1.42
C ASP A 141 -27.39 -16.63 2.19
N ASN A 142 -27.57 -17.85 1.69
CA ASN A 142 -26.89 -19.05 2.17
C ASN A 142 -25.60 -19.28 1.38
N PHE A 143 -24.46 -19.24 2.06
CA PHE A 143 -23.14 -19.37 1.47
C PHE A 143 -22.56 -20.76 1.74
N ASN A 144 -21.97 -21.37 0.71
CA ASN A 144 -21.11 -22.54 0.82
C ASN A 144 -19.66 -22.11 0.60
N ILE A 145 -18.86 -22.18 1.66
CA ILE A 145 -17.44 -21.86 1.67
C ILE A 145 -16.66 -23.16 1.69
N SER A 146 -15.99 -23.45 0.59
CA SER A 146 -15.20 -24.66 0.39
C SER A 146 -13.73 -24.35 0.16
N ILE A 147 -12.84 -25.15 0.73
CA ILE A 147 -11.40 -25.06 0.48
C ILE A 147 -10.92 -26.38 -0.09
N TYR A 148 -10.19 -26.30 -1.19
CA TYR A 148 -9.60 -27.42 -1.91
C TYR A 148 -8.08 -27.33 -1.89
N ASP A 149 -7.39 -28.46 -2.06
CA ASP A 149 -6.00 -28.42 -2.51
C ASP A 149 -5.89 -28.25 -4.03
N ILE A 150 -4.66 -28.10 -4.53
CA ILE A 150 -4.41 -27.94 -5.98
C ILE A 150 -4.78 -29.17 -6.81
N THR A 151 -4.96 -30.34 -6.19
CA THR A 151 -5.41 -31.56 -6.87
C THR A 151 -6.93 -31.62 -6.98
N GLY A 152 -7.65 -30.70 -6.35
CA GLY A 152 -9.11 -30.64 -6.30
C GLY A 152 -9.71 -31.45 -5.13
N LEU A 153 -8.89 -31.95 -4.20
CA LEU A 153 -9.40 -32.61 -3.00
C LEU A 153 -10.03 -31.55 -2.08
N LYS A 154 -11.32 -31.73 -1.77
CA LYS A 154 -12.03 -30.88 -0.82
C LYS A 154 -11.52 -31.15 0.60
N LEU A 155 -10.93 -30.13 1.22
CA LEU A 155 -10.34 -30.21 2.55
C LEU A 155 -11.31 -29.72 3.63
N VAL A 156 -12.03 -28.63 3.36
CA VAL A 156 -12.97 -28.00 4.30
C VAL A 156 -14.21 -27.56 3.53
N THR A 157 -15.38 -27.68 4.17
CA THR A 157 -16.63 -27.11 3.68
C THR A 157 -17.42 -26.58 4.86
N GLN A 158 -17.97 -25.38 4.72
CA GLN A 158 -18.83 -24.75 5.72
C GLN A 158 -20.02 -24.11 5.01
N GLU A 159 -21.23 -24.47 5.43
CA GLU A 159 -22.46 -23.79 5.02
C GLU A 159 -22.89 -22.83 6.11
N ILE A 160 -23.17 -21.58 5.73
CA ILE A 160 -23.51 -20.51 6.68
C ILE A 160 -24.43 -19.49 6.02
N ILE A 161 -25.45 -19.04 6.76
CA ILE A 161 -26.28 -17.91 6.37
C ILE A 161 -25.59 -16.64 6.83
N LEU A 162 -25.31 -15.73 5.89
CA LEU A 162 -24.71 -14.43 6.17
C LEU A 162 -25.73 -13.33 5.85
N ASP A 163 -25.85 -12.34 6.74
CA ASP A 163 -26.64 -11.14 6.49
C ASP A 163 -25.88 -10.16 5.57
N GLN A 164 -26.50 -9.04 5.19
CA GLN A 164 -25.79 -7.99 4.47
C GLN A 164 -24.65 -7.41 5.34
N GLY A 165 -23.44 -7.31 4.81
CA GLY A 165 -22.30 -6.71 5.51
C GLY A 165 -20.95 -7.33 5.17
N LYS A 166 -19.92 -6.95 5.94
CA LYS A 166 -18.56 -7.49 5.84
C LYS A 166 -18.39 -8.62 6.85
N HIS A 167 -18.02 -9.81 6.38
CA HIS A 167 -17.86 -11.01 7.18
C HIS A 167 -16.41 -11.48 7.21
N HIS A 168 -15.94 -11.84 8.40
CA HIS A 168 -14.55 -12.21 8.63
C HIS A 168 -14.43 -13.71 8.91
N PHE A 169 -13.50 -14.35 8.19
CA PHE A 169 -13.15 -15.74 8.38
C PHE A 169 -11.64 -15.87 8.60
N THR A 170 -11.26 -16.82 9.45
CA THR A 170 -9.86 -17.23 9.59
C THR A 170 -9.72 -18.66 9.12
N PHE A 171 -8.84 -18.87 8.15
CA PHE A 171 -8.44 -20.18 7.68
C PHE A 171 -7.14 -20.60 8.35
N PHE A 172 -7.14 -21.78 8.96
CA PHE A 172 -5.96 -22.47 9.48
C PHE A 172 -5.61 -23.61 8.53
N ALA A 173 -4.43 -23.50 7.92
CA ALA A 173 -3.93 -24.45 6.96
C ALA A 173 -3.17 -25.60 7.62
N CYS A 174 -2.99 -26.66 6.82
CA CYS A 174 -2.28 -27.88 7.19
C CYS A 174 -0.97 -28.00 6.40
N ASP A 175 -0.64 -29.20 5.92
CA ASP A 175 0.64 -29.57 5.31
C ASP A 175 0.77 -29.25 3.80
N LYS A 176 -0.20 -28.54 3.20
CA LYS A 176 -0.19 -28.19 1.76
C LYS A 176 0.42 -26.81 1.50
N GLN A 177 0.97 -26.62 0.30
CA GLN A 177 1.61 -25.36 -0.10
C GLN A 177 0.63 -24.35 -0.72
N SER A 178 -0.46 -24.84 -1.31
CA SER A 178 -1.43 -23.98 -1.98
C SER A 178 -2.84 -24.53 -1.78
N TYR A 179 -3.78 -23.61 -1.68
CA TYR A 179 -5.19 -23.87 -1.44
C TYR A 179 -6.05 -23.06 -2.40
N ILE A 180 -7.22 -23.60 -2.75
CA ILE A 180 -8.22 -22.92 -3.56
C ILE A 180 -9.44 -22.70 -2.67
N LEU A 181 -9.72 -21.44 -2.34
CA LEU A 181 -10.98 -21.03 -1.72
C LEU A 181 -12.05 -20.88 -2.81
N VAL A 182 -13.22 -21.45 -2.58
CA VAL A 182 -14.41 -21.27 -3.42
C VAL A 182 -15.56 -20.85 -2.50
N VAL A 183 -16.16 -19.70 -2.78
CA VAL A 183 -17.33 -19.20 -2.08
C VAL A 183 -18.48 -19.16 -3.06
N ASN A 184 -19.52 -19.96 -2.80
CA ASN A 184 -20.73 -20.01 -3.60
C ASN A 184 -21.93 -19.48 -2.82
N ALA A 185 -22.75 -18.68 -3.47
CA ALA A 185 -24.09 -18.28 -3.06
C ALA A 185 -25.08 -18.66 -4.17
N ARG A 186 -26.35 -18.27 -4.06
CA ARG A 186 -27.35 -18.61 -5.09
C ARG A 186 -26.97 -18.10 -6.49
N ASN A 187 -26.53 -16.85 -6.57
CA ASN A 187 -26.22 -16.16 -7.82
C ASN A 187 -24.75 -15.73 -7.94
N HIS A 188 -23.92 -16.07 -6.95
CA HIS A 188 -22.56 -15.59 -6.87
C HIS A 188 -21.58 -16.76 -6.68
N SER A 189 -20.42 -16.67 -7.32
CA SER A 189 -19.34 -17.64 -7.17
C SER A 189 -18.02 -16.90 -7.30
N GLU A 190 -17.20 -16.95 -6.26
CA GLU A 190 -15.87 -16.35 -6.22
C GLU A 190 -14.84 -17.41 -5.89
N ARG A 191 -13.66 -17.30 -6.51
CA ARG A 191 -12.57 -18.27 -6.34
C ARG A 191 -11.25 -17.56 -6.14
N GLN A 192 -10.51 -18.00 -5.13
CA GLN A 192 -9.23 -17.41 -4.76
C GLN A 192 -8.16 -18.46 -4.50
N ILE A 193 -6.93 -18.18 -4.94
CA ILE A 193 -5.76 -19.01 -4.66
C ILE A 193 -5.02 -18.44 -3.45
N MET A 194 -4.78 -19.28 -2.45
CA MET A 194 -4.05 -18.93 -1.24
C MET A 194 -2.73 -19.71 -1.21
N ILE A 195 -1.62 -19.03 -0.96
CA ILE A 195 -0.27 -19.61 -0.99
C ILE A 195 0.31 -19.64 0.42
N GLN A 196 0.70 -20.83 0.87
CA GLN A 196 1.35 -21.04 2.15
C GLN A 196 2.87 -21.21 1.97
N THR A 197 3.66 -20.46 2.73
CA THR A 197 5.14 -20.49 2.71
C THR A 197 5.73 -21.56 3.61
N VAL A 198 5.08 -21.85 4.74
CA VAL A 198 5.54 -22.83 5.74
C VAL A 198 4.47 -23.89 5.93
N LYS A 199 4.81 -25.17 5.73
CA LYS A 199 3.90 -26.28 6.02
C LYS A 199 3.46 -26.20 7.48
N GLY A 200 2.14 -26.18 7.71
CA GLY A 200 1.57 -26.17 9.04
C GLY A 200 1.95 -27.43 9.82
N SER A 201 1.86 -27.34 11.15
CA SER A 201 1.68 -28.50 12.02
C SER A 201 0.59 -29.38 11.39
N GLY A 202 0.76 -30.71 11.32
CA GLY A 202 -0.15 -31.66 10.65
C GLY A 202 -1.59 -31.75 11.21
N SER A 203 -2.07 -30.69 11.83
CA SER A 203 -3.43 -30.40 12.21
C SER A 203 -4.34 -30.38 10.98
N MET A 204 -5.59 -30.83 11.16
CA MET A 204 -6.60 -30.78 10.09
C MET A 204 -6.90 -29.33 9.72
N PRO A 205 -7.04 -29.01 8.42
CA PRO A 205 -7.37 -27.68 7.99
C PRO A 205 -8.77 -27.31 8.51
N VAL A 206 -8.95 -26.06 8.95
CA VAL A 206 -10.23 -25.57 9.48
C VAL A 206 -10.44 -24.12 9.08
N ILE A 207 -11.67 -23.78 8.71
CA ILE A 207 -12.11 -22.40 8.55
C ILE A 207 -13.05 -22.05 9.70
N THR A 208 -12.89 -20.86 10.25
CA THR A 208 -13.64 -20.38 11.41
C THR A 208 -14.25 -19.03 11.10
N TYR A 209 -15.54 -18.88 11.37
CA TYR A 209 -16.24 -17.61 11.27
C TYR A 209 -15.93 -16.75 12.49
N GLN A 210 -15.37 -15.57 12.28
CA GLN A 210 -14.96 -14.64 13.34
C GLN A 210 -16.05 -13.61 13.67
N GLY A 211 -17.06 -13.47 12.80
CA GLY A 211 -18.17 -12.55 12.99
C GLY A 211 -18.36 -11.61 11.80
N ALA A 212 -19.38 -10.77 11.93
CA ALA A 212 -19.65 -9.68 11.02
C ALA A 212 -19.11 -8.39 11.60
N SER A 213 -18.41 -7.60 10.79
CA SER A 213 -18.24 -6.19 11.07
C SER A 213 -19.47 -5.49 10.50
N PHE A 214 -20.37 -5.09 11.40
CA PHE A 214 -21.44 -4.18 11.02
C PHE A 214 -20.82 -2.80 10.86
N ASN A 215 -20.69 -2.37 9.62
CA ASN A 215 -20.60 -0.95 9.31
C ASN A 215 -21.96 -0.33 9.70
N ASN A 216 -22.16 -0.02 10.99
CA ASN A 216 -22.82 1.26 11.27
C ASN A 216 -21.96 2.24 10.52
N GLN A 217 -22.48 2.85 9.46
CA GLN A 217 -21.81 3.86 8.63
C GLN A 217 -20.77 4.64 9.44
N THR A 218 -19.56 4.11 9.53
CA THR A 218 -18.39 4.96 9.52
C THR A 218 -18.46 5.43 8.09
N MET A 219 -18.77 6.70 7.93
CA MET A 219 -18.47 7.42 6.71
C MET A 219 -16.99 7.18 6.45
N ASP A 220 -16.70 6.07 5.76
CA ASP A 220 -15.44 5.82 5.11
C ASP A 220 -15.29 7.03 4.19
N GLY A 221 -14.31 7.88 4.51
CA GLY A 221 -14.10 9.18 3.88
C GLY A 221 -14.47 9.10 2.42
N SER A 222 -15.44 9.93 2.03
CA SER A 222 -16.09 9.88 0.74
C SER A 222 -15.07 10.08 -0.38
N VAL A 223 -14.40 9.01 -0.79
CA VAL A 223 -13.98 8.83 -2.15
C VAL A 223 -15.27 8.73 -2.93
N THR A 224 -15.77 9.89 -3.35
CA THR A 224 -16.85 10.01 -4.32
C THR A 224 -16.37 9.35 -5.59
N LYS A 225 -16.50 8.02 -5.63
CA LYS A 225 -16.78 7.09 -6.73
C LYS A 225 -16.08 7.27 -8.09
N ASP A 226 -15.15 8.21 -8.23
CA ASP A 226 -14.66 8.73 -9.51
C ASP A 226 -13.34 9.51 -9.33
N PHE A 227 -12.58 9.25 -8.25
CA PHE A 227 -11.25 9.84 -8.06
C PHE A 227 -10.18 8.84 -8.52
N ASP A 228 -9.90 8.84 -9.81
CA ASP A 228 -8.78 8.11 -10.39
C ASP A 228 -7.50 8.95 -10.25
N TYR A 229 -6.41 8.28 -9.89
CA TYR A 229 -5.09 8.92 -9.76
C TYR A 229 -4.05 8.19 -10.61
N ALA A 230 -3.32 8.95 -11.42
CA ALA A 230 -2.11 8.50 -12.08
C ALA A 230 -0.90 9.35 -11.65
N PRO A 231 0.30 8.75 -11.51
CA PRO A 231 1.52 9.50 -11.25
C PRO A 231 1.72 10.65 -12.23
N GLY A 232 2.09 11.81 -11.69
CA GLY A 232 2.22 13.05 -12.45
C GLY A 232 0.90 13.81 -12.66
N ASN A 233 -0.20 13.38 -12.03
CA ASN A 233 -1.43 14.18 -11.98
C ASN A 233 -1.28 15.33 -10.99
N GLU A 234 -1.79 16.49 -11.40
CA GLU A 234 -1.90 17.68 -10.56
C GLU A 234 -3.18 17.59 -9.71
N LEU A 235 -3.00 17.67 -8.40
CA LEU A 235 -4.07 17.59 -7.41
C LEU A 235 -4.23 18.94 -6.70
N ARG A 236 -5.49 19.33 -6.45
CA ARG A 236 -5.84 20.45 -5.58
C ARG A 236 -6.48 19.94 -4.29
N PHE A 237 -5.95 20.36 -3.16
CA PHE A 237 -6.45 20.05 -1.83
C PHE A 237 -7.02 21.32 -1.19
N THR A 238 -8.26 21.27 -0.71
CA THR A 238 -8.90 22.37 0.03
C THR A 238 -9.25 21.87 1.42
N GLY A 239 -8.55 22.34 2.45
CA GLY A 239 -8.81 21.98 3.84
C GLY A 239 -9.76 22.98 4.48
N TYR A 240 -10.88 22.51 5.01
CA TYR A 240 -11.87 23.32 5.74
C TYR A 240 -11.71 23.12 7.24
N ALA A 241 -11.72 24.21 8.00
CA ALA A 241 -11.76 24.16 9.46
C ALA A 241 -12.47 25.39 10.03
N LYS A 242 -13.44 25.18 10.93
CA LYS A 242 -14.15 26.25 11.67
C LYS A 242 -14.82 27.31 10.78
N GLY A 243 -15.17 26.95 9.56
CA GLY A 243 -15.80 27.86 8.58
C GLY A 243 -14.81 28.59 7.67
N ASP A 244 -13.50 28.50 7.93
CA ASP A 244 -12.43 28.97 7.07
C ASP A 244 -11.82 27.83 6.26
N PHE A 245 -10.98 28.16 5.28
CA PHE A 245 -10.31 27.18 4.45
C PHE A 245 -8.94 27.66 3.95
N ASP A 246 -8.11 26.69 3.56
CA ASP A 246 -6.86 26.94 2.85
C ASP A 246 -6.74 25.96 1.66
N ILE A 247 -5.98 26.34 0.64
CA ILE A 247 -5.86 25.61 -0.62
C ILE A 247 -4.39 25.34 -0.93
N ILE A 248 -4.08 24.07 -1.20
CA ILE A 248 -2.77 23.60 -1.63
C ILE A 248 -2.92 22.91 -2.99
N THR A 249 -1.98 23.10 -3.91
CA THR A 249 -1.94 22.40 -5.20
C THR A 249 -0.56 21.79 -5.38
N ASP A 250 -0.50 20.49 -5.71
CA ASP A 250 0.75 19.75 -5.84
C ASP A 250 0.61 18.55 -6.81
N THR A 251 1.74 18.01 -7.26
CA THR A 251 1.87 16.79 -8.07
C THR A 251 2.61 15.72 -7.27
N PRO A 252 1.96 15.02 -6.32
CA PRO A 252 2.65 14.14 -5.38
C PRO A 252 3.21 12.88 -6.06
N GLU A 253 4.53 12.72 -6.06
CA GLU A 253 5.20 11.52 -6.59
C GLU A 253 5.56 10.48 -5.51
N SER A 254 5.42 10.83 -4.24
CA SER A 254 5.72 9.99 -3.08
C SER A 254 4.87 10.40 -1.85
N ASP A 255 4.98 9.65 -0.76
CA ASP A 255 4.39 10.00 0.54
C ASP A 255 4.73 11.44 0.93
N GLN A 256 3.71 12.20 1.33
CA GLN A 256 3.85 13.63 1.60
C GLN A 256 2.87 14.10 2.68
N ASP A 257 3.34 15.01 3.53
CA ASP A 257 2.53 15.67 4.55
C ASP A 257 2.19 17.10 4.09
N TYR A 258 0.91 17.46 4.20
CA TYR A 258 0.38 18.78 3.90
C TYR A 258 -0.18 19.43 5.16
N ILE A 259 0.10 20.71 5.32
CA ILE A 259 -0.34 21.53 6.45
C ILE A 259 -1.11 22.72 5.90
N PHE A 260 -2.41 22.78 6.19
CA PHE A 260 -3.27 23.91 5.86
C PHE A 260 -3.09 25.03 6.88
N GLU A 261 -2.79 26.23 6.44
CA GLU A 261 -2.71 27.42 7.29
C GLU A 261 -4.06 28.13 7.24
N ILE A 262 -4.98 27.68 8.11
CA ILE A 262 -6.34 28.19 8.18
C ILE A 262 -6.29 29.63 8.69
N ALA A 263 -6.74 30.55 7.85
CA ALA A 263 -6.56 31.99 8.01
C ALA A 263 -6.91 32.45 9.44
N ALA A 264 -5.88 32.85 10.19
CA ALA A 264 -6.02 33.97 11.09
C ALA A 264 -5.88 35.20 10.19
N GLU A 265 -6.87 36.10 10.17
CA GLU A 265 -6.69 37.42 9.57
C GLU A 265 -5.31 37.95 10.00
N VAL A 266 -4.42 38.20 9.04
CA VAL A 266 -3.18 38.94 9.34
C VAL A 266 -3.68 40.29 9.87
N PRO A 267 -3.35 40.70 11.10
CA PRO A 267 -3.77 42.01 11.58
C PRO A 267 -3.34 43.04 10.52
N GLY A 268 -4.28 43.88 10.10
CA GLY A 268 -4.04 44.88 9.08
C GLY A 268 -2.74 45.61 9.38
N GLN A 269 -1.86 45.74 8.39
CA GLN A 269 -0.73 46.65 8.55
C GLN A 269 -1.32 48.05 8.68
N PRO A 270 -1.08 48.80 9.77
CA PRO A 270 -1.65 50.14 9.92
C PRO A 270 -1.20 50.99 8.73
N SER A 271 -2.16 51.48 7.95
CA SER A 271 -1.87 52.12 6.67
C SER A 271 -1.42 53.57 6.80
N GLU A 272 -1.76 54.27 7.88
CA GLU A 272 -1.39 55.67 8.07
C GLU A 272 -1.07 55.99 9.54
N ILE A 273 0.08 56.61 9.78
CA ILE A 273 0.36 57.34 11.03
C ILE A 273 -0.04 58.79 10.77
N SER A 274 -1.06 59.27 11.47
CA SER A 274 -1.45 60.67 11.43
C SER A 274 -1.00 61.37 12.71
N GLY A 275 -0.36 62.52 12.54
CA GLY A 275 0.10 63.38 13.62
C GLY A 275 0.68 64.68 13.07
N GLU A 276 0.88 65.65 13.96
CA GLU A 276 1.35 66.98 13.58
C GLU A 276 2.76 66.90 12.96
N THR A 277 2.88 67.30 11.68
CA THR A 277 4.14 67.23 10.91
C THR A 277 5.07 68.42 11.16
N THR A 278 4.58 69.42 11.89
CA THR A 278 5.33 70.61 12.29
C THR A 278 5.48 70.64 13.80
N VAL A 279 6.62 70.17 14.30
CA VAL A 279 6.96 70.17 15.72
C VAL A 279 7.88 71.36 16.02
N THR A 280 7.53 72.17 17.02
CA THR A 280 8.40 73.28 17.46
C THR A 280 9.45 72.79 18.47
N PRO A 281 10.65 73.41 18.56
CA PRO A 281 11.66 73.01 19.54
C PRO A 281 11.11 73.17 20.97
N ASN A 282 11.24 72.12 21.80
CA ASN A 282 10.76 71.96 23.18
C ASN A 282 9.27 71.66 23.38
N GLU A 283 8.55 71.22 22.35
CA GLU A 283 7.18 70.75 22.51
C GLU A 283 7.13 69.34 23.13
N THR A 284 6.38 69.17 24.21
CA THR A 284 6.24 67.89 24.94
C THR A 284 4.77 67.49 24.99
N GLY A 285 4.45 66.24 24.66
CA GLY A 285 3.07 65.72 24.70
C GLY A 285 2.43 65.43 23.34
N LEU A 286 3.23 65.17 22.30
CA LEU A 286 2.73 64.79 20.98
C LEU A 286 1.99 63.46 21.05
N ILE A 287 0.77 63.43 20.52
CA ILE A 287 -0.08 62.25 20.41
C ILE A 287 -0.14 61.90 18.93
N TYR A 288 0.26 60.67 18.61
CA TYR A 288 0.13 60.11 17.27
C TYR A 288 -0.96 59.06 17.33
N GLU A 289 -1.94 59.15 16.44
CA GLU A 289 -2.97 58.14 16.29
C GLU A 289 -2.59 57.21 15.14
N VAL A 290 -2.75 55.92 15.40
CA VAL A 290 -2.57 54.85 14.44
C VAL A 290 -3.97 54.31 14.18
N GLU A 291 -4.50 54.49 12.98
CA GLU A 291 -5.76 53.85 12.61
C GLU A 291 -5.49 52.38 12.22
N GLU A 292 -6.22 51.46 12.87
CA GLU A 292 -6.24 50.02 12.57
C GLU A 292 -7.18 49.70 11.40
#